data_AF-A0A364JTN7-F1
#
_entry.id   AF-A0A364JTN7-F1
#
_cell.length_a   1.000
_cell.length_b   1.000
_cell.length_c   1.000
_cell.angle_alpha   90.00
_cell.angle_beta   90.00
_cell.angle_gamma   90.00
#
_symmetry.space_group_name_H-M   'P 1'
#
loop_
_entity.id
_entity.type
_entity.pdbx_description
1 polymer ?
#
loop_
_entity_poly.entity_id
_entity_poly.type
_entity_poly.pdbx_seq_one_letter_code
_entity_poly.pdbx_strand_id
1 'polypeptide(L)' 'MLKAPPFNKAILDAQIKVAEIKVVADRLAELMKEVHGGSARVDIKHDAGMILITTV' A
#
# COMPACT_ATOMS: atom_id res chain seq x y z
N MET A 1 19.46 -28.14 10.55
CA MET A 1 18.91 -26.87 10.04
C MET A 1 17.90 -26.34 11.05
N LEU A 2 18.24 -25.28 11.78
CA LEU A 2 17.30 -24.60 12.67
C LEU A 2 16.21 -23.96 11.81
N LYS A 3 14.96 -24.39 11.98
CA LYS A 3 13.81 -23.74 11.34
C LYS A 3 13.79 -22.27 11.79
N ALA A 4 13.73 -21.35 10.83
CA ALA A 4 13.57 -19.94 11.14
C ALA A 4 12.36 -19.76 12.08
N PRO A 5 12.48 -18.97 13.16
CA PRO A 5 11.38 -18.77 14.10
C PRO A 5 10.12 -18.28 13.36
N PRO A 6 8.92 -18.76 13.71
CA PRO A 6 7.67 -18.40 13.03
C PRO A 6 7.41 -16.89 12.97
N PHE A 7 8.00 -16.13 13.90
CA PHE A 7 7.95 -14.68 13.95
C PHE A 7 8.57 -13.98 12.72
N ASN A 8 9.66 -14.53 12.18
CA ASN A 8 10.32 -13.93 11.01
C ASN A 8 9.46 -14.04 9.75
N LYS A 9 8.69 -15.12 9.62
CA LYS A 9 7.80 -15.32 8.46
C LYS A 9 6.63 -14.35 8.47
N ALA A 10 5.98 -14.15 9.63
CA ALA A 10 4.85 -13.24 9.76
C ALA A 10 5.21 -11.78 9.45
N ILE A 11 6.40 -11.32 9.88
CA ILE A 11 6.90 -9.98 9.56
C ILE A 11 7.16 -9.83 8.06
N LEU A 12 7.81 -10.82 7.45
CA LEU A 12 8.14 -10.79 6.03
C LEU A 12 6.86 -10.79 5.17
N ASP A 13 5.89 -11.64 5.54
CA ASP A 13 4.58 -11.69 4.89
C ASP A 13 3.85 -10.34 5.02
N ALA A 14 3.86 -9.71 6.20
CA ALA A 14 3.25 -8.39 6.40
C ALA A 14 3.93 -7.30 5.54
N GLN A 15 5.25 -7.32 5.41
CA GLN A 15 5.98 -6.38 4.54
C GLN A 15 5.61 -6.57 3.06
N ILE A 16 5.51 -7.83 2.60
CA ILE A 16 5.06 -8.15 1.25
C ILE A 16 3.65 -7.58 1.02
N LYS A 17 2.73 -7.79 1.97
CA LYS A 17 1.36 -7.28 1.86
C LYS A 17 1.28 -5.75 1.84
N VAL A 18 2.12 -5.06 2.61
CA VAL A 18 2.21 -3.59 2.54
C VAL A 18 2.69 -3.13 1.16
N ALA A 19 3.66 -3.82 0.56
CA ALA A 19 4.12 -3.51 -0.78
C ALA A 19 3.03 -3.74 -1.84
N GLU A 20 2.28 -4.85 -1.76
CA GLU A 20 1.13 -5.14 -2.62
C GLU A 20 0.07 -4.02 -2.53
N ILE A 21 -0.27 -3.59 -1.30
CA ILE A 21 -1.23 -2.51 -1.05
C ILE A 21 -0.78 -1.21 -1.72
N LYS A 22 0.51 -0.87 -1.63
CA LYS A 22 1.05 0.33 -2.26
C LYS A 22 0.88 0.29 -3.78
N VAL A 23 1.20 -0.84 -4.42
CA VAL A 23 1.03 -1.00 -5.87
C VAL A 23 -0.42 -0.79 -6.31
N VAL A 24 -1.38 -1.32 -5.55
CA VAL A 24 -2.81 -1.11 -5.83
C VAL A 24 -3.20 0.36 -5.66
N ALA A 25 -2.73 1.01 -4.59
CA ALA A 25 -3.01 2.42 -4.33
C ALA A 25 -2.43 3.35 -5.41
N ASP A 26 -1.21 3.08 -5.87
CA ASP A 26 -0.56 3.83 -6.95
C ASP A 26 -1.37 3.69 -8.25
N ARG A 27 -1.84 2.48 -8.58
CA ARG A 27 -2.69 2.28 -9.77
C ARG A 27 -4.05 2.99 -9.66
N LEU A 28 -4.68 2.99 -8.49
CA LEU A 28 -5.91 3.74 -8.26
C LEU A 28 -5.70 5.25 -8.40
N ALA A 29 -4.56 5.77 -7.93
CA ALA A 29 -4.21 7.17 -8.07
C ALA A 29 -4.05 7.59 -9.54
N GLU A 30 -3.43 6.75 -10.37
CA GLU A 30 -3.37 6.97 -11.83
C GLU A 30 -4.77 7.03 -12.46
N LEU A 31 -5.65 6.09 -12.14
CA LEU A 31 -7.02 6.07 -12.65
C LEU A 31 -7.81 7.31 -12.21
N MET A 32 -7.64 7.74 -10.95
CA MET A 32 -8.27 8.97 -10.46
C MET A 32 -7.77 10.20 -11.21
N LYS A 33 -6.47 10.26 -11.53
CA LYS A 33 -5.89 11.31 -12.36
C LYS A 33 -6.46 11.30 -13.79
N GLU A 34 -6.68 10.13 -14.38
CA GLU A 34 -7.29 10.02 -15.71
C GLU A 34 -8.73 10.56 -15.73
N VAL A 35 -9.50 10.32 -14.67
CA VAL A 35 -10.91 10.74 -14.57
C VAL A 35 -11.05 12.22 -14.23
N HIS A 36 -10.27 12.72 -13.27
CA HIS A 36 -10.45 14.06 -12.70
C HIS A 36 -9.44 15.10 -13.23
N GLY A 37 -8.38 14.66 -13.91
CA GLY A 37 -7.24 15.51 -14.27
C GLY A 37 -6.35 15.85 -13.07
N GLY A 38 -5.35 16.70 -13.30
CA GLY A 38 -4.49 17.22 -12.23
C GLY A 38 -3.44 16.24 -11.70
N SER A 39 -3.14 16.32 -10.41
CA SER A 39 -2.20 15.42 -9.72
C SER A 39 -2.92 14.57 -8.69
N ALA A 40 -2.53 13.30 -8.56
CA ALA A 40 -3.03 12.43 -7.51
C ALA A 40 -2.04 12.37 -6.35
N ARG A 41 -2.57 12.40 -5.13
CA ARG A 41 -1.83 12.22 -3.87
C ARG A 41 -2.37 11.00 -3.15
N VAL A 42 -1.45 10.18 -2.65
CA VAL A 42 -1.76 8.97 -1.89
C VAL A 42 -1.19 9.13 -0.47
N ASP A 43 -2.05 9.08 0.53
CA ASP A 43 -1.67 9.06 1.94
C ASP A 43 -2.07 7.70 2.56
N ILE A 44 -1.09 6.93 3.03
CA ILE A 44 -1.29 5.61 3.65
C ILE A 44 -1.10 5.73 5.17
N LYS A 45 -2.15 5.43 5.94
CA LYS A 45 -2.14 5.37 7.41
C LYS A 45 -2.18 3.92 7.87
N HIS A 46 -1.00 3.36 8.18
CA HIS A 46 -0.85 1.96 8.58
C HIS A 46 -1.45 1.62 9.94
N ASP A 47 -1.47 2.59 10.85
CA ASP A 47 -2.03 2.48 12.19
C ASP A 47 -3.56 2.32 12.18
N ALA A 48 -4.24 3.06 11.30
CA ALA A 48 -5.68 3.03 11.14
C ALA A 48 -6.17 2.09 10.03
N GLY A 49 -5.25 1.45 9.27
CA GLY A 49 -5.59 0.61 8.12
C GLY A 49 -6.32 1.38 7.00
N MET A 50 -5.93 2.63 6.77
CA MET A 50 -6.63 3.54 5.85
C MET A 50 -5.71 4.03 4.73
N ILE A 51 -6.26 4.15 3.52
CA ILE A 51 -5.60 4.78 2.38
C ILE A 51 -6.52 5.87 1.87
N LEU A 52 -5.99 7.10 1.76
CA LEU A 52 -6.70 8.23 1.18
C LEU A 52 -6.05 8.58 -0.15
N ILE A 53 -6.85 8.64 -1.20
CA ILE A 53 -6.43 9.07 -2.54
C ILE A 53 -7.20 10.34 -2.89
N THR A 54 -6.49 11.42 -3.11
CA THR A 54 -7.06 12.74 -3.44
C THR A 54 -6.47 13.26 -4.73
N THR A 55 -7.31 13.86 -5.58
CA THR A 55 -6.87 14.61 -6.76
C THR A 55 -6.87 16.10 -6.45
N VAL A 56 -5.81 16.80 -6.85
CA VAL A 56 -5.63 18.25 -6.72
C VAL A 56 -5.40 18.91 -8.07
#